data_AF-A0A1V0PX17-F1
#
_entry.id   AF-A0A1V0PX17-F1
#
_cell.length_a   1.000
_cell.length_b   1.000
_cell.length_c   1.000
_cell.angle_alpha   90.00
_cell.angle_beta   90.00
_cell.angle_gamma   90.00
#
_symmetry.space_group_name_H-M   'P 1'
#
loop_
_entity.id
_entity.type
_entity.pdbx_description
1 polymer ?
#
loop_
_entity_poly.entity_id
_entity_poly.type
_entity_poly.pdbx_seq_one_letter_code
_entity_poly.pdbx_strand_id
1 'polypeptide(L)'
;MLEMRWSDIQDGGVVIRQNKTGKELWVPILPELQAALDASTRLSVFILTNERGTNRWSYRGASQAVRKVRDTIGALDYDIHSWRYNAACELVEAGCGDDLVAAVTGQSPAMVLHYTKKVRQKVRALQAQQKRTEQSSPR
;
A
#
# COMPACT_ATOMS: atom_id res chain seq x y z
N MET A 1 -5.99 3.14 -10.23
CA MET A 1 -6.04 1.75 -9.71
C MET A 1 -7.00 0.87 -10.49
N LEU A 2 -8.28 1.24 -10.65
CA LEU A 2 -9.25 0.43 -11.41
C LEU A 2 -8.94 0.30 -12.92
N GLU A 3 -7.99 1.10 -13.42
CA GLU A 3 -7.57 1.12 -14.82
C GLU A 3 -6.39 0.18 -15.12
N MET A 4 -5.84 -0.51 -14.11
CA MET A 4 -4.74 -1.45 -14.31
C MET A 4 -5.16 -2.60 -15.23
N ARG A 5 -4.24 -2.94 -16.13
CA ARG A 5 -4.38 -4.00 -17.12
C ARG A 5 -3.44 -5.16 -16.80
N TRP A 6 -3.77 -6.34 -17.31
CA TRP A 6 -2.87 -7.49 -17.21
C TRP A 6 -1.51 -7.23 -17.87
N SER A 7 -1.46 -6.41 -18.91
CA SER A 7 -0.22 -5.98 -19.58
C SER A 7 0.67 -5.07 -18.73
N ASP A 8 0.13 -4.50 -17.65
CA ASP A 8 0.89 -3.64 -16.75
C ASP A 8 1.73 -4.47 -15.76
N ILE A 9 1.49 -5.79 -15.69
CA ILE A 9 2.29 -6.73 -14.89
C ILE A 9 3.51 -7.15 -15.70
N GLN A 10 4.69 -6.79 -15.20
CA GLN A 10 5.98 -6.98 -15.89
C GLN A 10 7.07 -7.26 -14.85
N ASP A 11 7.91 -8.25 -15.13
CA ASP A 11 9.13 -8.58 -14.35
C ASP A 11 8.90 -8.77 -12.84
N GLY A 12 7.77 -9.38 -12.45
CA GLY A 12 7.43 -9.61 -11.03
C GLY A 12 6.85 -8.40 -10.31
N GLY A 13 6.54 -7.32 -11.03
CA GLY A 13 5.88 -6.14 -10.48
C GLY A 13 4.75 -5.64 -11.38
N VAL A 14 4.13 -4.55 -10.95
CA VAL A 14 3.09 -3.83 -11.69
C VAL A 14 3.52 -2.39 -11.95
N VAL A 15 3.40 -1.96 -13.20
CA VAL A 15 3.62 -0.57 -13.61
C VAL A 15 2.33 0.20 -13.41
N ILE A 16 2.36 1.25 -12.60
CA ILE A 16 1.20 2.06 -12.23
C ILE A 16 1.50 3.52 -12.52
N ARG A 17 0.59 4.19 -13.25
CA ARG A 17 0.55 5.65 -13.34
C ARG A 17 -0.47 6.22 -12.36
N GLN A 18 -0.03 7.07 -11.45
CA GLN A 18 -0.90 7.69 -10.46
C GLN A 18 -1.80 8.76 -11.11
N ASN A 19 -3.12 8.63 -10.99
CA ASN A 19 -4.06 9.58 -11.62
C ASN A 19 -3.90 11.03 -11.15
N LYS A 20 -3.52 11.26 -9.88
CA LYS A 20 -3.40 12.62 -9.31
C LYS A 20 -2.12 13.34 -9.73
N THR A 21 -1.01 12.61 -9.80
CA THR A 21 0.34 13.19 -9.94
C THR A 21 0.98 12.89 -11.30
N GLY A 22 0.42 11.94 -12.06
CA GLY A 22 1.01 11.43 -13.29
C GLY A 22 2.28 10.59 -13.07
N LYS A 23 2.75 10.43 -11.83
CA LYS A 23 3.96 9.66 -11.51
C LYS A 23 3.77 8.20 -11.90
N GLU A 24 4.73 7.70 -12.65
CA GLU A 24 4.85 6.28 -12.98
C GLU A 24 5.69 5.57 -11.92
N LEU A 25 5.27 4.36 -11.54
CA LEU A 25 5.87 3.56 -10.49
C LEU A 25 5.87 2.11 -10.94
N TRP A 26 6.99 1.43 -10.74
CA TRP A 26 7.03 -0.02 -10.73
C TRP A 26 6.93 -0.47 -9.27
N VAL A 27 5.95 -1.31 -8.95
CA VAL A 27 5.70 -1.80 -7.58
C VAL A 27 5.81 -3.32 -7.58
N PRO A 28 6.66 -3.93 -6.73
CA PRO A 28 6.79 -5.39 -6.69
C PRO A 28 5.47 -6.05 -6.27
N ILE A 29 5.15 -7.18 -6.87
CA ILE A 29 4.00 -8.00 -6.47
C ILE A 29 4.43 -8.87 -5.29
N LEU A 30 3.72 -8.73 -4.17
CA LEU A 30 3.93 -9.58 -2.99
C LEU A 30 3.34 -10.98 -3.21
N PRO A 31 3.86 -12.02 -2.52
CA PRO A 31 3.37 -13.40 -2.69
C PRO A 31 1.87 -13.55 -2.52
N GLU A 32 1.27 -12.84 -1.57
CA GLU A 32 -0.18 -12.89 -1.30
C GLU A 32 -0.99 -12.27 -2.45
N LEU A 33 -0.47 -11.20 -3.05
CA LEU A 33 -1.07 -10.59 -4.24
C LEU A 33 -0.91 -11.51 -5.45
N GLN A 34 0.25 -12.14 -5.62
CA GLN A 34 0.47 -13.11 -6.70
C GLN A 34 -0.53 -14.27 -6.61
N ALA A 35 -0.71 -14.84 -5.42
CA ALA A 35 -1.69 -15.91 -5.20
C ALA A 35 -3.12 -15.48 -5.54
N ALA A 36 -3.50 -14.26 -5.18
CA ALA A 36 -4.82 -13.71 -5.53
C ALA A 36 -4.99 -13.48 -7.04
N LEU A 37 -3.93 -13.03 -7.72
CA LEU A 37 -3.92 -12.86 -9.18
C LEU A 37 -4.00 -14.21 -9.90
N ASP A 38 -3.28 -15.22 -9.44
CA ASP A 38 -3.27 -16.57 -10.03
C ASP A 38 -4.62 -17.28 -9.86
N ALA A 39 -5.29 -17.07 -8.72
CA ALA A 39 -6.64 -17.58 -8.47
C ALA A 39 -7.73 -16.86 -9.29
N SER A 40 -7.43 -15.71 -9.88
CA SER A 40 -8.42 -14.90 -10.59
C SER A 40 -8.59 -15.32 -12.05
N THR A 41 -9.83 -15.33 -12.54
CA THR A 41 -10.11 -15.56 -13.96
C THR A 41 -9.94 -14.28 -14.77
N ARG A 42 -9.14 -14.32 -15.83
CA ARG A 42 -8.91 -13.18 -16.73
C ARG A 42 -10.07 -13.02 -17.70
N LEU A 43 -11.03 -12.16 -17.35
CA LEU A 43 -12.25 -11.93 -18.15
C LEU A 43 -12.12 -10.79 -19.17
N SER A 44 -11.22 -9.83 -18.95
CA SER A 44 -10.97 -8.70 -19.85
C SER A 44 -9.50 -8.26 -19.79
N VAL A 45 -9.14 -7.21 -20.53
CA VAL A 45 -7.81 -6.59 -20.44
C VAL A 45 -7.53 -5.97 -19.06
N PHE A 46 -8.55 -5.62 -18.30
CA PHE A 46 -8.42 -5.04 -16.96
C PHE A 46 -8.29 -6.13 -15.89
N ILE A 47 -7.50 -5.86 -14.86
CA ILE A 47 -7.37 -6.77 -13.71
C ILE A 47 -8.70 -6.82 -12.94
N LEU A 48 -9.24 -5.65 -12.59
CA LEU A 48 -10.53 -5.54 -11.90
C LEU A 48 -11.67 -5.38 -12.91
N THR A 49 -12.21 -6.50 -13.38
CA THR A 49 -13.24 -6.56 -14.42
C THR A 49 -14.66 -6.58 -13.85
N ASN A 50 -15.59 -5.83 -14.45
CA ASN A 50 -17.00 -5.77 -14.04
C ASN A 50 -17.70 -7.12 -14.23
N GLU A 51 -18.89 -7.27 -13.64
CA GLU A 51 -19.66 -8.53 -13.70
C GLU A 51 -19.99 -9.00 -15.12
N ARG A 52 -20.05 -8.07 -16.09
CA ARG A 52 -20.32 -8.39 -17.49
C ARG A 52 -19.09 -8.89 -18.26
N GLY A 53 -17.90 -8.81 -17.67
CA GLY A 53 -16.65 -9.19 -18.35
C GLY A 53 -16.16 -8.18 -19.39
N THR A 54 -16.84 -7.06 -19.60
CA THR A 54 -16.59 -6.19 -20.77
C THR A 54 -15.76 -4.94 -20.48
N ASN A 55 -15.65 -4.54 -19.21
CA ASN A 55 -14.94 -3.32 -18.83
C ASN A 55 -14.45 -3.41 -17.38
N ARG A 56 -13.62 -2.45 -16.95
CA ARG A 56 -13.21 -2.31 -15.56
C ARG A 56 -14.38 -2.04 -14.61
N TRP A 57 -14.15 -2.26 -13.32
CA TRP A 57 -15.05 -1.79 -12.27
C TRP A 57 -15.27 -0.27 -12.36
N SER A 58 -16.50 0.14 -12.05
CA SER A 58 -16.80 1.54 -11.75
C SER A 58 -16.28 1.89 -10.36
N TYR A 59 -15.98 3.17 -10.13
CA TYR A 59 -15.58 3.63 -8.80
C TYR A 59 -16.65 3.32 -7.74
N ARG A 60 -17.93 3.50 -8.10
CA ARG A 60 -19.07 3.18 -7.23
C ARG A 60 -19.08 1.70 -6.87
N GLY A 61 -18.91 0.81 -7.85
CA GLY A 61 -18.89 -0.65 -7.63
C GLY A 61 -17.74 -1.07 -6.70
N ALA A 62 -16.53 -0.56 -6.96
CA ALA A 62 -15.37 -0.82 -6.11
C ALA A 62 -15.57 -0.30 -4.68
N SER A 63 -16.06 0.92 -4.53
CA SER A 63 -16.34 1.52 -3.22
C SER A 63 -17.39 0.73 -2.43
N GLN A 64 -18.46 0.26 -3.09
CA GLN A 64 -19.48 -0.57 -2.46
C GLN A 64 -18.93 -1.95 -2.05
N ALA A 65 -18.15 -2.60 -2.91
CA ALA A 65 -17.54 -3.89 -2.60
C ALA A 65 -16.62 -3.79 -1.36
N VAL A 66 -15.77 -2.77 -1.30
CA VAL A 66 -14.90 -2.56 -0.14
C VAL A 66 -15.70 -2.15 1.10
N ARG A 67 -16.74 -1.32 0.96
CA ARG A 67 -17.63 -1.00 2.08
C ARG A 67 -18.29 -2.25 2.66
N LYS A 68 -18.77 -3.17 1.81
CA LYS A 68 -19.37 -4.43 2.26
C LYS A 68 -18.40 -5.25 3.10
N VAL A 69 -17.15 -5.39 2.66
CA VAL A 69 -16.11 -6.08 3.44
C VAL A 69 -15.87 -5.37 4.78
N ARG A 70 -15.74 -4.04 4.76
CA ARG A 70 -15.55 -3.24 5.97
C ARG A 70 -16.70 -3.39 6.96
N ASP A 71 -17.94 -3.45 6.48
CA ASP A 71 -19.11 -3.69 7.31
C ASP A 71 -19.05 -5.07 7.98
N THR A 72 -18.76 -6.12 7.20
CA THR A 72 -18.62 -7.50 7.69
C THR A 72 -17.57 -7.64 8.81
N ILE A 73 -16.47 -6.88 8.75
CA ILE A 73 -15.39 -6.95 9.73
C ILE A 73 -15.46 -5.84 10.82
N GLY A 74 -16.51 -5.03 10.84
CA GLY A 74 -16.66 -3.94 11.81
C GLY A 74 -15.69 -2.76 11.63
N ALA A 75 -15.21 -2.52 10.40
CA ALA A 75 -14.22 -1.49 10.05
C ALA A 75 -14.81 -0.26 9.32
N LEU A 76 -16.07 0.10 9.61
CA LEU A 76 -16.73 1.25 8.97
C LEU A 76 -16.15 2.62 9.36
N ASP A 77 -15.32 2.68 10.40
CA ASP A 77 -14.64 3.90 10.82
C ASP A 77 -13.31 4.14 10.06
N TYR A 78 -12.81 3.15 9.30
CA TYR A 78 -11.51 3.22 8.62
C TYR A 78 -11.63 3.32 7.11
N ASP A 79 -10.97 4.25 6.43
CA ASP A 79 -11.08 4.40 4.97
C ASP A 79 -10.04 3.61 4.15
N ILE A 80 -10.25 3.57 2.83
CA ILE A 80 -9.33 2.90 1.88
C ILE A 80 -8.05 3.71 1.67
N HIS A 81 -8.07 5.02 1.88
CA HIS A 81 -6.88 5.86 1.75
C HIS A 81 -5.82 5.47 2.79
N SER A 82 -6.27 4.93 3.93
CA SER A 82 -5.46 4.41 5.01
C SER A 82 -4.55 3.26 4.59
N TRP A 83 -4.86 2.47 3.56
CA TRP A 83 -3.99 1.34 3.15
C TRP A 83 -2.61 1.78 2.68
N ARG A 84 -2.53 2.87 1.89
CA ARG A 84 -1.23 3.40 1.44
C ARG A 84 -0.45 4.02 2.59
N TYR A 85 -1.14 4.59 3.57
CA TYR A 85 -0.52 5.15 4.77
C TYR A 85 -0.04 4.03 5.70
N ASN A 86 -0.82 2.96 5.85
CA ASN A 86 -0.43 1.77 6.59
C ASN A 86 0.79 1.11 5.97
N ALA A 87 0.84 0.91 4.65
CA ALA A 87 2.03 0.40 3.99
C ALA A 87 3.27 1.29 4.25
N ALA A 88 3.10 2.61 4.27
CA ALA A 88 4.20 3.52 4.63
C ALA A 88 4.65 3.35 6.09
N CYS A 89 3.70 3.18 7.01
CA CYS A 89 3.96 2.93 8.42
C CYS A 89 4.66 1.59 8.65
N GLU A 90 4.16 0.51 8.05
CA GLU A 90 4.73 -0.84 8.16
C GLU A 90 6.17 -0.88 7.66
N LEU A 91 6.48 -0.22 6.54
CA LEU A 91 7.86 -0.11 6.04
C LEU A 91 8.77 0.66 7.01
N VAL A 92 8.27 1.73 7.65
CA VAL A 92 9.04 2.44 8.68
C VAL A 92 9.27 1.55 9.92
N GLU A 93 8.27 0.78 10.34
CA GLU A 93 8.41 -0.17 11.46
C GLU A 93 9.41 -1.29 11.13
N ALA A 94 9.48 -1.71 9.86
CA ALA A 94 10.49 -2.62 9.34
C ALA A 94 11.89 -1.98 9.22
N GLY A 95 12.06 -0.71 9.56
CA GLY A 95 13.33 0.00 9.54
C GLY A 95 13.71 0.62 8.20
N CYS A 96 12.79 0.67 7.23
CA CYS A 96 13.06 1.30 5.94
C CYS A 96 13.21 2.82 6.07
N GLY A 97 14.22 3.36 5.37
CA GLY A 97 14.40 4.79 5.20
C GLY A 97 13.41 5.42 4.21
N ASP A 98 13.34 6.74 4.21
CA ASP A 98 12.30 7.52 3.51
C ASP A 98 12.27 7.24 2.00
N ASP A 99 13.44 7.07 1.37
CA ASP A 99 13.53 6.79 -0.07
C ASP A 99 12.97 5.42 -0.43
N LEU A 100 13.19 4.39 0.41
CA LEU A 100 12.60 3.06 0.23
C LEU A 100 11.08 3.11 0.39
N VAL A 101 10.59 3.85 1.40
CA VAL A 101 9.14 4.05 1.58
C VAL A 101 8.53 4.80 0.40
N ALA A 102 9.20 5.83 -0.10
CA ALA A 102 8.74 6.62 -1.25
C ALA A 102 8.75 5.80 -2.56
N ALA A 103 9.71 4.88 -2.73
CA ALA A 103 9.77 3.98 -3.88
C ALA A 103 8.54 3.08 -3.99
N VAL A 104 8.06 2.52 -2.86
CA VAL A 104 6.87 1.65 -2.84
C VAL A 104 5.57 2.46 -2.89
N THR A 105 5.48 3.53 -2.10
CA THR A 105 4.21 4.26 -1.93
C THR A 105 3.98 5.32 -3.02
N GLY A 106 5.02 5.70 -3.74
CA GLY A 106 5.00 6.77 -4.72
C GLY A 106 4.80 8.17 -4.15
N GLN A 107 4.88 8.32 -2.82
CA GLN A 107 4.69 9.60 -2.14
C GLN A 107 5.92 10.50 -2.26
N SER A 108 5.74 11.81 -2.10
CA SER A 108 6.88 12.72 -1.93
C SER A 108 7.50 12.54 -0.54
N PRO A 109 8.77 12.91 -0.33
CA PRO A 109 9.41 12.83 0.99
C PRO A 109 8.60 13.53 2.09
N ALA A 110 8.05 14.70 1.79
CA ALA A 110 7.19 15.43 2.74
C ALA A 110 5.93 14.64 3.13
N MET A 111 5.31 13.93 2.19
CA MET A 111 4.12 13.11 2.48
C MET A 111 4.48 11.85 3.26
N VAL A 112 5.60 11.20 2.95
CA VAL A 112 6.11 10.07 3.73
C VAL A 112 6.30 10.49 5.19
N LEU A 113 7.00 11.61 5.43
CA LEU A 113 7.21 12.15 6.78
C LEU A 113 5.89 12.50 7.49
N HIS A 114 4.96 13.13 6.76
CA HIS A 114 3.66 13.52 7.30
C HIS A 114 2.87 12.31 7.82
N TYR A 115 2.68 11.28 6.98
CA TYR A 115 1.85 10.12 7.34
C TYR A 115 2.52 9.17 8.33
N THR A 116 3.85 9.10 8.34
CA THR A 116 4.58 8.19 9.23
C THR A 116 5.02 8.82 10.55
N LYS A 117 4.70 10.11 10.79
CA LYS A 117 5.14 10.88 11.97
C LYS A 117 4.91 10.17 13.31
N LYS A 118 3.71 9.60 13.50
CA LYS A 118 3.34 8.93 14.76
C LYS A 118 4.16 7.66 15.00
N VAL A 119 4.26 6.80 14.00
CA VAL A 119 5.05 5.57 14.05
C VAL A 119 6.54 5.88 14.29
N ARG A 120 7.08 6.86 13.56
CA ARG A 120 8.47 7.31 13.75
C ARG A 120 8.74 7.80 15.15
N GLN A 121 7.82 8.57 15.73
CA GLN A 121 7.98 9.05 17.10
C GLN A 121 8.09 7.86 18.07
N LYS A 122 7.22 6.85 17.93
CA LYS A 122 7.25 5.63 18.76
C LYS A 122 8.55 4.85 18.58
N VAL A 123 8.93 4.54 17.33
CA VAL A 123 10.17 3.79 17.02
C VAL A 123 11.40 4.52 17.57
N ARG A 124 11.52 5.83 17.34
CA ARG A 124 12.64 6.64 17.83
C ARG A 124 12.68 6.74 19.35
N ALA A 125 11.52 6.83 20.00
CA ALA A 125 11.46 6.85 21.47
C ALA A 125 11.99 5.55 22.06
N LEU A 126 11.61 4.40 21.51
CA LEU A 126 12.12 3.08 21.94
C LEU A 126 13.65 2.97 21.72
N GLN A 127 14.12 3.34 20.53
CA GLN A 127 15.56 3.36 20.21
C GLN A 127 16.35 4.27 21.16
N ALA A 128 15.81 5.43 21.52
CA ALA A 128 16.47 6.36 22.44
C ALA A 128 16.60 5.77 23.86
N GLN A 129 15.57 5.06 24.36
CA GLN A 129 15.62 4.41 25.67
C GLN A 129 16.58 3.21 25.68
N GLN A 130 16.63 2.44 24.59
CA GLN A 130 17.58 1.36 24.44
C GLN A 130 19.02 1.87 24.54
N LYS A 131 19.36 2.91 23.77
CA LYS A 131 20.70 3.53 23.80
C LYS A 131 21.08 4.04 25.20
N ARG A 132 20.12 4.64 25.92
CA ARG A 132 20.33 5.09 27.31
C ARG A 132 20.67 3.93 28.24
N THR A 133 19.99 2.80 28.08
CA THR A 133 20.19 1.60 28.91
C THR A 133 21.54 0.95 28.62
N GLU A 134 21.92 0.84 27.34
CA GLU A 134 23.24 0.33 26.92
C GLU A 134 24.38 1.20 27.47
N GLN A 135 24.22 2.53 27.47
CA GLN A 135 25.18 3.46 28.08
C GLN A 135 25.23 3.38 29.61
N SER A 136 24.10 3.05 30.25
CA SER A 136 23.98 2.92 31.71
C SER A 136 24.38 1.55 32.24
N SER A 137 24.87 0.64 31.39
CA SER A 137 25.57 -0.58 31.82
C SER A 137 27.10 -0.44 31.70
N PRO A 138 27.78 0.39 32.52
CA PRO A 138 29.22 0.29 32.69
C PRO A 138 29.56 -0.80 33.73
N ARG A 139 30.18 -1.88 33.25
CA ARG A 139 30.88 -2.97 33.98
C ARG A 139 30.07 -3.82 34.96
#